data_AF-A0AAV7KKI8-F1
#
_entry.id   AF-A0AAV7KKI8-F1
#
_cell.length_a   1.000
_cell.length_b   1.000
_cell.length_c   1.000
_cell.angle_alpha   90.00
_cell.angle_beta   90.00
_cell.angle_gamma   90.00
#
_symmetry.space_group_name_H-M   'P 1'
#
loop_
_entity.id
_entity.type
_entity.pdbx_description
1 polymer ?
#
loop_
_entity_poly.entity_id
_entity_poly.type
_entity_poly.pdbx_seq_one_letter_code
_entity_poly.pdbx_strand_id
1 'polypeptide(L)'
;MEKTNNLKELLFNEICVQAPEIFSGDNPLTLPQDNLLAQFTEKIQLLLSRGIPIDDFLKNLKEQGGGPTICGHVFDKGDFFYTCVECRTDPTCVFCKECFFRSTHVKHLYKMFVSGGAGSCDCGDIEAWTKDPHCDVHKPKIQTSQSDPLTFLPDWLTVHGHEFCHFIFEYAITLQICKDWKTLCPEFKSKLQPFFNNNSYCVVVMNDEVNTFDDVAALFVKELGIPHRDSLTLTYAIDKLGRALVRQDNQQDCISTTARLSQLDSIAIPLILAQHQQSSVFLLTALLNICSQTPGLQKLCAMVGIVSYN
;
A
#
# COMPACT_ATOMS: atom_id res chain seq x y z
N MET A 1 25.23 -21.17 -16.60
CA MET A 1 24.92 -19.73 -16.77
C MET A 1 23.41 -19.61 -16.78
N GLU A 2 22.80 -19.55 -15.60
CA GLU A 2 21.36 -19.30 -15.50
C GLU A 2 21.09 -17.90 -16.03
N LYS A 3 20.12 -17.78 -16.95
CA LYS A 3 19.55 -16.49 -17.31
C LYS A 3 18.93 -15.93 -16.04
N THR A 4 19.60 -14.98 -15.38
CA THR A 4 18.96 -14.12 -14.39
C THR A 4 17.85 -13.37 -15.11
N ASN A 5 16.62 -13.86 -15.01
CA ASN A 5 15.45 -13.15 -15.49
C ASN A 5 15.46 -11.75 -14.85
N ASN A 6 15.30 -10.72 -15.67
CA ASN A 6 15.26 -9.34 -15.21
C ASN A 6 14.08 -9.17 -14.26
N LEU A 7 14.31 -8.70 -13.02
CA LEU A 7 13.27 -8.51 -12.01
C LEU A 7 12.09 -7.68 -12.54
N LYS A 8 12.38 -6.65 -13.36
CA LYS A 8 11.35 -5.83 -14.01
C LYS A 8 10.45 -6.64 -14.93
N GLU A 9 11.02 -7.58 -15.70
CA GLU A 9 10.24 -8.46 -16.58
C GLU A 9 9.39 -9.44 -15.79
N LEU A 10 9.93 -10.02 -14.71
CA LEU A 10 9.17 -10.93 -13.84
C LEU A 10 7.98 -10.22 -13.19
N LEU A 11 8.22 -9.03 -12.61
CA LEU A 11 7.17 -8.21 -12.02
C LEU A 11 6.12 -7.85 -13.06
N PHE A 12 6.54 -7.33 -14.20
CA PHE A 12 5.62 -6.91 -15.26
C PHE A 12 4.76 -8.08 -15.77
N ASN A 13 5.37 -9.24 -16.01
CA ASN A 13 4.66 -10.43 -16.47
C ASN A 13 3.64 -10.91 -15.45
N GLU A 14 3.99 -10.93 -14.15
CA GLU A 14 3.06 -11.31 -13.09
C GLU A 14 1.87 -10.34 -13.04
N ILE A 15 2.14 -9.02 -13.12
CA ILE A 15 1.09 -8.00 -13.13
C ILE A 15 0.17 -8.16 -14.34
N CYS A 16 0.70 -8.41 -15.54
CA CYS A 16 -0.13 -8.61 -16.74
C CYS A 16 -1.06 -9.81 -16.67
N VAL A 17 -0.67 -10.87 -15.97
CA VAL A 17 -1.52 -12.05 -15.77
C VAL A 17 -2.58 -11.75 -14.72
N GLN A 18 -2.17 -11.15 -13.59
CA GLN A 18 -3.02 -11.00 -12.41
C GLN A 18 -3.98 -9.80 -12.49
N ALA A 19 -3.55 -8.67 -13.06
CA ALA A 19 -4.36 -7.45 -13.06
C ALA A 19 -5.70 -7.64 -13.79
N PRO A 20 -5.77 -8.24 -14.99
CA PRO A 20 -7.05 -8.45 -15.66
C PRO A 20 -7.97 -9.40 -14.90
N GLU A 21 -7.42 -10.41 -14.22
CA GLU A 21 -8.17 -11.40 -13.44
C GLU A 21 -8.73 -10.80 -12.16
N ILE A 22 -7.89 -10.11 -11.38
CA ILE A 22 -8.26 -9.50 -10.09
C ILE A 22 -9.23 -8.34 -10.28
N PHE A 23 -8.97 -7.51 -11.29
CA PHE A 23 -9.74 -6.31 -11.58
C PHE A 23 -10.73 -6.55 -12.74
N SER A 24 -11.16 -7.80 -12.94
CA SER A 24 -12.26 -8.18 -13.85
C SER A 24 -13.63 -7.83 -13.24
N GLY A 25 -13.89 -6.56 -13.02
CA GLY A 25 -15.18 -6.13 -12.50
C GLY A 25 -16.24 -6.03 -13.59
N ASP A 26 -16.88 -7.13 -14.02
CA ASP A 26 -18.09 -7.08 -14.87
C ASP A 26 -19.13 -6.10 -14.29
N ASN A 27 -19.13 -5.95 -12.95
CA ASN A 27 -19.78 -4.88 -12.22
C ASN A 27 -18.72 -3.96 -11.57
N PRO A 28 -18.76 -2.63 -11.82
CA PRO A 28 -17.84 -1.65 -11.26
C PRO A 28 -17.78 -1.57 -9.72
N LEU A 29 -18.81 -2.09 -9.04
CA LEU A 29 -18.90 -2.17 -7.58
C LEU A 29 -18.36 -3.47 -6.99
N THR A 30 -17.97 -4.43 -7.83
CA THR A 30 -17.38 -5.68 -7.36
C THR A 30 -16.00 -5.38 -6.84
N LEU A 31 -15.83 -5.51 -5.52
CA LEU A 31 -14.50 -5.50 -4.93
C LEU A 31 -13.72 -6.70 -5.48
N PRO A 32 -12.41 -6.55 -5.73
CA PRO A 32 -11.60 -7.69 -6.13
C PRO A 32 -11.71 -8.80 -5.09
N GLN A 33 -11.67 -10.07 -5.54
CA GLN A 33 -11.80 -11.18 -4.62
C GLN A 33 -10.60 -11.24 -3.66
N ASP A 34 -10.86 -11.26 -2.35
CA ASP A 34 -9.82 -11.20 -1.32
C ASP A 34 -8.75 -12.29 -1.47
N ASN A 35 -9.15 -13.49 -1.93
CA ASN A 35 -8.24 -14.61 -2.19
C ASN A 35 -7.25 -14.32 -3.34
N LEU A 36 -7.72 -13.73 -4.45
CA LEU A 36 -6.87 -13.38 -5.58
C LEU A 36 -5.93 -12.23 -5.22
N LEU A 37 -6.42 -11.23 -4.46
CA LEU A 37 -5.57 -10.17 -3.92
C LEU A 37 -4.48 -10.72 -2.98
N ALA A 38 -4.82 -11.67 -2.11
CA ALA A 38 -3.86 -12.31 -1.22
C ALA A 38 -2.79 -13.09 -2.02
N GLN A 39 -3.20 -13.88 -3.01
CA GLN A 39 -2.28 -14.61 -3.88
C GLN A 39 -1.36 -13.68 -4.66
N PHE A 40 -1.89 -12.59 -5.21
CA PHE A 40 -1.09 -11.61 -5.92
C PHE A 40 -0.10 -10.90 -4.98
N THR A 41 -0.54 -10.54 -3.78
CA THR A 41 0.33 -10.00 -2.73
C THR A 41 1.48 -10.95 -2.44
N GLU A 42 1.18 -12.22 -2.19
CA GLU A 42 2.17 -13.25 -1.88
C GLU A 42 3.22 -13.38 -3.00
N LYS A 43 2.80 -13.46 -4.26
CA LYS A 43 3.73 -13.55 -5.40
C LYS A 43 4.64 -12.33 -5.52
N ILE A 44 4.10 -11.13 -5.36
CA ILE A 44 4.88 -9.88 -5.39
C ILE A 44 5.87 -9.84 -4.23
N GLN A 45 5.46 -10.27 -3.04
CA GLN A 45 6.34 -10.37 -1.87
C GLN A 45 7.46 -11.39 -2.08
N LEU A 46 7.16 -12.54 -2.68
CA LEU A 46 8.16 -13.55 -3.04
C LEU A 46 9.18 -13.03 -4.06
N LEU A 47 8.77 -12.15 -4.99
CA LEU A 47 9.72 -11.51 -5.90
C LEU A 47 10.68 -10.57 -5.16
N LEU A 48 10.22 -9.81 -4.17
CA LEU A 48 11.08 -8.98 -3.33
C LEU A 48 12.04 -9.82 -2.47
N SER A 49 11.53 -10.88 -1.84
CA SER A 49 12.27 -11.72 -0.90
C SER A 49 13.10 -12.83 -1.54
N ARG A 50 13.11 -12.91 -2.89
CA ARG A 50 13.73 -13.99 -3.68
C ARG A 50 13.25 -15.39 -3.29
N GLY A 51 11.93 -15.54 -3.13
CA GLY A 51 11.25 -16.80 -2.87
C GLY A 51 11.15 -17.20 -1.41
N ILE A 52 11.61 -16.36 -0.48
CA ILE A 52 11.47 -16.59 0.96
C ILE A 52 10.07 -16.13 1.41
N PRO A 53 9.28 -16.94 2.14
CA PRO A 53 8.01 -16.49 2.70
C PRO A 53 8.18 -15.17 3.47
N ILE A 54 7.23 -14.24 3.29
CA ILE A 54 7.47 -12.85 3.69
C ILE A 54 7.72 -12.70 5.20
N ASP A 55 7.02 -13.49 6.02
CA ASP A 55 7.15 -13.45 7.46
C ASP A 55 8.55 -13.89 7.91
N ASP A 56 9.08 -14.95 7.30
CA ASP A 56 10.44 -15.44 7.56
C ASP A 56 11.49 -14.43 7.09
N PHE A 57 11.28 -13.83 5.92
CA PHE A 57 12.15 -12.79 5.39
C PHE A 57 12.22 -11.57 6.32
N LEU A 58 11.07 -11.05 6.74
CA LEU A 58 10.98 -9.89 7.65
C LEU A 58 11.53 -10.22 9.03
N LYS A 59 11.27 -11.42 9.54
CA LYS A 59 11.83 -11.91 10.80
C LYS A 59 13.36 -11.91 10.75
N ASN A 60 13.95 -12.46 9.68
CA ASN A 60 15.40 -12.49 9.49
C ASN A 60 16.01 -11.09 9.45
N LEU A 61 15.37 -10.13 8.75
CA LEU A 61 15.84 -8.74 8.73
C LEU A 61 15.80 -8.09 10.13
N LYS A 62 14.72 -8.29 10.88
CA LYS A 62 14.58 -7.81 12.26
C LYS A 62 15.62 -8.48 13.18
N GLU A 63 15.91 -9.75 12.95
CA GLU A 63 16.93 -10.50 13.70
C GLU A 63 18.36 -10.02 13.43
N GLN A 64 18.65 -9.52 12.23
CA GLN A 64 19.95 -8.96 11.84
C GLN A 64 20.18 -7.50 12.29
N GLY A 65 19.25 -6.92 13.05
CA GLY A 65 19.35 -5.55 13.56
C GLY A 65 18.57 -4.52 12.76
N GLY A 66 17.89 -4.93 11.68
CA GLY A 66 16.98 -4.08 10.91
C GLY A 66 15.60 -3.92 11.53
N GLY A 67 15.41 -4.30 12.81
CA GLY A 67 14.15 -4.10 13.52
C GLY A 67 13.96 -2.65 13.96
N PRO A 68 12.72 -2.20 14.20
CA PRO A 68 12.50 -0.90 14.82
C PRO A 68 13.15 -0.86 16.21
N THR A 69 13.77 0.25 16.57
CA THR A 69 14.32 0.47 17.92
C THR A 69 13.33 1.15 18.85
N ILE A 70 12.25 1.71 18.31
CA ILE A 70 11.12 2.31 19.03
C ILE A 70 9.86 1.53 18.66
N CYS A 71 9.04 1.16 19.64
CA CYS A 71 7.83 0.38 19.40
C CYS A 71 6.72 1.19 18.73
N GLY A 72 6.30 2.30 19.34
CA GLY A 72 5.27 3.18 18.77
C GLY A 72 3.88 2.54 18.60
N HIS A 73 3.62 1.35 19.14
CA HIS A 73 2.30 0.68 19.06
C HIS A 73 1.21 1.64 19.55
N VAL A 74 0.31 2.04 18.65
CA VAL A 74 -0.84 2.89 18.97
C VAL A 74 -1.91 2.04 19.63
N PHE A 75 -2.41 2.47 20.78
CA PHE A 75 -3.35 1.68 21.56
C PHE A 75 -4.77 1.75 21.00
N ASP A 76 -5.37 0.59 20.79
CA ASP A 76 -6.81 0.47 20.52
C ASP A 76 -7.64 0.55 21.81
N LYS A 77 -8.93 0.81 21.67
CA LYS A 77 -9.85 0.83 22.82
C LYS A 77 -9.94 -0.59 23.40
N GLY A 78 -9.62 -0.73 24.68
CA GLY A 78 -9.57 -2.02 25.37
C GLY A 78 -8.17 -2.63 25.47
N ASP A 79 -7.16 -2.07 24.80
CA ASP A 79 -5.79 -2.51 24.96
C ASP A 79 -5.29 -2.33 26.40
N PHE A 80 -4.48 -3.27 26.87
CA PHE A 80 -3.77 -3.11 28.13
C PHE A 80 -2.44 -2.40 27.92
N PHE A 81 -2.17 -1.41 28.76
CA PHE A 81 -0.87 -0.75 28.84
C PHE A 81 -0.36 -0.73 30.28
N TYR A 82 0.97 -0.63 30.40
CA TYR A 82 1.68 -0.80 31.66
C TYR A 82 2.61 0.39 31.89
N THR A 83 2.60 0.97 33.08
CA THR A 83 3.56 2.01 33.46
C THR A 83 4.41 1.51 34.62
N CYS A 84 5.74 1.60 34.47
CA CYS A 84 6.68 1.28 35.54
C CYS A 84 6.81 2.50 36.46
N VAL A 85 6.24 2.43 37.66
CA VAL A 85 6.19 3.55 38.61
C VAL A 85 7.60 3.95 39.06
N GLU A 86 8.53 3.00 39.08
CA GLU A 86 9.93 3.22 39.48
C GLU A 86 10.79 3.83 38.39
N CYS A 87 10.44 3.67 37.11
CA CYS A 87 11.36 3.97 36.00
C CYS A 87 10.88 5.10 35.09
N ARG A 88 9.59 5.40 35.06
CA ARG A 88 9.03 6.44 34.20
C ARG A 88 9.59 7.81 34.53
N THR A 89 9.88 8.63 33.52
CA THR A 89 10.27 10.03 33.72
C THR A 89 9.06 10.90 34.05
N ASP A 90 7.89 10.58 33.49
CA ASP A 90 6.62 11.23 33.80
C ASP A 90 5.44 10.22 33.87
N PRO A 91 4.26 10.62 34.40
CA PRO A 91 3.13 9.72 34.58
C PRO A 91 2.49 9.16 33.30
N THR A 92 2.81 9.73 32.14
CA THR A 92 2.28 9.36 30.82
C THR A 92 3.10 8.28 30.13
N CYS A 93 4.32 7.97 30.61
CA CYS A 93 5.17 6.94 30.01
C CYS A 93 4.59 5.52 30.19
N VAL A 94 4.41 4.81 29.08
CA VAL A 94 3.69 3.53 29.03
C VAL A 94 4.33 2.53 28.06
N PHE A 95 4.24 1.26 28.42
CA PHE A 95 4.56 0.13 27.57
C PHE A 95 3.26 -0.53 27.08
N CYS A 96 3.24 -1.01 25.82
CA CYS A 96 2.27 -2.01 25.41
C CYS A 96 2.53 -3.35 26.09
N LYS A 97 1.52 -4.22 26.10
CA LYS A 97 1.59 -5.56 26.70
C LYS A 97 2.86 -6.31 26.30
N GLU A 98 3.15 -6.38 25.00
CA GLU A 98 4.28 -7.16 24.51
C GLU A 98 5.63 -6.59 24.96
N CYS A 99 5.79 -5.27 24.90
CA CYS A 99 7.03 -4.62 25.34
C CYS A 99 7.24 -4.75 26.84
N PHE A 100 6.17 -4.57 27.62
CA PHE A 100 6.25 -4.70 29.06
C PHE A 100 6.74 -6.09 29.46
N PHE A 101 6.11 -7.16 28.96
CA PHE A 101 6.45 -8.54 29.32
C PHE A 101 7.83 -9.01 28.84
N ARG A 102 8.42 -8.31 27.87
CA ARG A 102 9.79 -8.55 27.36
C ARG A 102 10.82 -7.55 27.89
N SER A 103 10.48 -6.79 28.92
CA SER A 103 11.37 -5.81 29.54
C SER A 103 11.76 -6.21 30.96
N THR A 104 12.77 -5.56 31.52
CA THR A 104 13.14 -5.74 32.92
C THR A 104 12.05 -5.22 33.88
N HIS A 105 11.16 -4.34 33.40
CA HIS A 105 10.15 -3.66 34.20
C HIS A 105 9.04 -4.58 34.74
N VAL A 106 8.92 -5.82 34.24
CA VAL A 106 8.03 -6.83 34.87
C VAL A 106 8.39 -7.15 36.31
N LYS A 107 9.64 -6.85 36.71
CA LYS A 107 10.18 -7.08 38.05
C LYS A 107 10.10 -5.85 38.96
N HIS A 108 9.64 -4.73 38.44
CA HIS A 108 9.50 -3.46 39.16
C HIS A 108 8.06 -3.28 39.66
N LEU A 109 7.81 -2.23 40.45
CA LEU A 109 6.47 -1.77 40.78
C LEU A 109 5.87 -1.10 39.55
N TYR A 110 4.79 -1.69 39.04
CA TYR A 110 4.07 -1.20 37.88
C TYR A 110 2.58 -1.06 38.15
N LYS A 111 1.90 -0.33 37.25
CA LYS A 111 0.44 -0.29 37.18
C LYS A 111 -0.01 -0.70 35.80
N MET A 112 -1.15 -1.40 35.75
CA MET A 112 -1.83 -1.79 34.53
C MET A 112 -3.10 -0.96 34.37
N PHE A 113 -3.37 -0.54 33.13
CA PHE A 113 -4.55 0.22 32.77
C PHE A 113 -5.15 -0.32 31.47
N VAL A 114 -6.38 0.11 31.19
CA VAL A 114 -7.09 -0.19 29.94
C VAL A 114 -7.18 1.10 29.13
N SER A 115 -6.78 1.05 27.86
CA SER A 115 -6.77 2.19 26.94
C SER A 115 -8.19 2.58 26.51
N GLY A 116 -8.42 3.89 26.40
CA GLY A 116 -9.60 4.46 25.76
C GLY A 116 -9.52 4.50 24.22
N GLY A 117 -8.39 4.09 23.63
CA GLY A 117 -8.12 4.14 22.19
C GLY A 117 -7.22 5.30 21.75
N ALA A 118 -6.28 5.73 22.60
CA ALA A 118 -5.33 6.79 22.29
C ALA A 118 -3.99 6.57 22.98
N GLY A 119 -2.94 7.22 22.49
CA GLY A 119 -1.57 7.09 22.97
C GLY A 119 -0.78 5.99 22.27
N SER A 120 0.53 5.94 22.51
CA SER A 120 1.44 4.97 21.91
C SER A 120 2.41 4.38 22.93
N CYS A 121 2.98 3.22 22.63
CA CYS A 121 4.02 2.60 23.43
C CYS A 121 5.35 3.36 23.34
N ASP A 122 5.92 3.71 24.50
CA ASP A 122 7.18 4.45 24.65
C ASP A 122 8.40 3.53 24.77
N CYS A 123 8.27 2.26 24.43
CA CYS A 123 9.41 1.35 24.39
C CYS A 123 10.43 1.84 23.35
N GLY A 124 11.66 2.06 23.79
CA GLY A 124 12.77 2.56 22.99
C GLY A 124 12.93 4.08 22.99
N ASP A 125 11.98 4.80 23.58
CA ASP A 125 12.16 6.22 23.87
C ASP A 125 13.04 6.40 25.11
N ILE A 126 14.25 6.93 24.91
CA ILE A 126 15.23 7.15 25.98
C ILE A 126 14.82 8.29 26.92
N GLU A 127 13.91 9.17 26.50
CA GLU A 127 13.41 10.28 27.32
C GLU A 127 12.26 9.84 28.22
N ALA A 128 11.57 8.74 27.90
CA ALA A 128 10.44 8.21 28.66
C ALA A 128 10.87 7.37 29.90
N TRP A 129 12.09 6.83 29.92
CA TRP A 129 12.53 5.91 30.97
C TRP A 129 13.90 6.27 31.55
N THR A 130 13.97 6.40 32.87
CA THR A 130 15.21 6.67 33.61
C THR A 130 16.25 5.55 33.52
N LYS A 131 15.82 4.32 33.23
CA LYS A 131 16.66 3.13 33.02
C LYS A 131 15.95 2.11 32.15
N ASP A 132 16.73 1.29 31.46
CA ASP A 132 16.29 0.19 30.59
C ASP A 132 15.15 0.56 29.60
N PRO A 133 15.29 1.61 28.78
CA PRO A 133 14.19 2.10 27.92
C PRO A 133 13.67 1.09 26.89
N HIS A 134 14.36 -0.03 26.69
CA HIS A 134 14.05 -1.01 25.64
C HIS A 134 13.66 -2.36 26.23
N CYS A 135 12.68 -3.01 25.58
CA CYS A 135 12.47 -4.45 25.72
C CYS A 135 13.47 -5.25 24.86
N ASP A 136 13.53 -6.56 25.03
CA ASP A 136 14.48 -7.43 24.31
C ASP A 136 14.32 -7.41 22.77
N VAL A 137 13.14 -7.02 22.27
CA VAL A 137 12.86 -6.92 20.82
C VAL A 137 13.33 -5.59 20.23
N HIS A 138 13.14 -4.48 20.95
CA HIS A 138 13.46 -3.14 20.48
C HIS A 138 14.87 -2.70 20.90
N LYS A 139 15.57 -3.51 21.69
CA LYS A 139 16.95 -3.21 22.11
C LYS A 139 17.88 -3.10 20.89
N PRO A 140 18.62 -1.99 20.74
CA PRO A 140 19.59 -1.84 19.65
C PRO A 140 20.63 -2.95 19.70
N LYS A 141 20.80 -3.69 18.61
CA LYS A 141 21.79 -4.77 18.51
C LYS A 141 23.21 -4.27 18.27
N ILE A 142 23.35 -3.03 17.77
CA ILE A 142 24.64 -2.35 17.59
C ILE A 142 24.61 -1.08 18.45
N GLN A 143 25.70 -0.82 19.20
CA GLN A 143 25.80 0.30 20.17
C GLN A 143 25.83 1.71 19.53
N THR A 144 25.59 1.84 18.24
CA THR A 144 25.58 3.13 17.55
C THR A 144 24.15 3.52 17.19
N SER A 145 23.56 4.40 17.99
CA SER A 145 22.26 5.07 17.73
C SER A 145 22.23 5.97 16.48
N GLN A 146 23.23 5.85 15.59
CA GLN A 146 23.41 6.66 14.38
C GLN A 146 23.77 5.84 13.13
N SER A 147 23.78 4.50 13.19
CA SER A 147 24.03 3.70 11.99
C SER A 147 22.85 3.82 11.01
N ASP A 148 23.17 4.14 9.75
CA ASP A 148 22.20 4.20 8.66
C ASP A 148 21.35 2.90 8.60
N PRO A 149 20.01 2.96 8.64
CA PRO A 149 19.14 1.79 8.56
C PRO A 149 19.44 0.83 7.40
N LEU A 150 20.01 1.33 6.30
CA LEU A 150 20.41 0.51 5.15
C LEU A 150 21.56 -0.45 5.47
N THR A 151 22.40 -0.18 6.48
CA THR A 151 23.52 -1.07 6.85
C THR A 151 23.05 -2.38 7.46
N PHE A 152 21.77 -2.47 7.85
CA PHE A 152 21.15 -3.70 8.35
C PHE A 152 20.48 -4.52 7.24
N LEU A 153 20.41 -3.99 6.02
CA LEU A 153 19.95 -4.76 4.86
C LEU A 153 21.13 -5.53 4.27
N PRO A 154 20.93 -6.80 3.85
CA PRO A 154 21.92 -7.50 3.05
C PRO A 154 22.23 -6.74 1.75
N ASP A 155 23.49 -6.75 1.29
CA ASP A 155 23.93 -6.03 0.08
C ASP A 155 23.05 -6.34 -1.15
N TRP A 156 22.68 -7.62 -1.31
CA TRP A 156 21.83 -8.05 -2.43
C TRP A 156 20.46 -7.38 -2.39
N LEU A 157 19.90 -7.15 -1.18
CA LEU A 157 18.57 -6.59 -0.99
C LEU A 157 18.55 -5.09 -1.24
N THR A 158 19.65 -4.38 -0.96
CA THR A 158 19.74 -2.95 -1.27
C THR A 158 19.61 -2.72 -2.78
N VAL A 159 20.31 -3.49 -3.62
CA VAL A 159 20.20 -3.38 -5.08
C VAL A 159 18.85 -3.91 -5.58
N HIS A 160 18.49 -5.13 -5.17
CA HIS A 160 17.27 -5.81 -5.63
C HIS A 160 16.00 -5.08 -5.19
N GLY A 161 15.95 -4.63 -3.94
CA GLY A 161 14.84 -3.88 -3.39
C GLY A 161 14.73 -2.47 -3.97
N HIS A 162 15.85 -1.82 -4.32
CA HIS A 162 15.82 -0.56 -5.06
C HIS A 162 15.18 -0.76 -6.45
N GLU A 163 15.61 -1.77 -7.21
CA GLU A 163 15.01 -2.10 -8.52
C GLU A 163 13.52 -2.45 -8.40
N PHE A 164 13.15 -3.21 -7.37
CA PHE A 164 11.76 -3.54 -7.06
C PHE A 164 10.91 -2.30 -6.80
N CYS A 165 11.34 -1.43 -5.87
CA CYS A 165 10.65 -0.19 -5.55
C CYS A 165 10.55 0.71 -6.79
N HIS A 166 11.67 0.88 -7.51
CA HIS A 166 11.72 1.71 -8.71
C HIS A 166 10.73 1.24 -9.76
N PHE A 167 10.67 -0.06 -10.02
CA PHE A 167 9.72 -0.61 -10.97
C PHE A 167 8.27 -0.34 -10.54
N ILE A 168 7.92 -0.54 -9.26
CA ILE A 168 6.55 -0.28 -8.79
C ILE A 168 6.20 1.21 -8.91
N PHE A 169 7.10 2.12 -8.55
CA PHE A 169 6.89 3.56 -8.72
C PHE A 169 6.78 3.95 -10.20
N GLU A 170 7.69 3.48 -11.05
CA GLU A 170 7.68 3.71 -12.50
C GLU A 170 6.38 3.21 -13.15
N TYR A 171 5.96 2.00 -12.80
CA TYR A 171 4.69 1.41 -13.21
C TYR A 171 3.49 2.25 -12.76
N ALA A 172 3.45 2.65 -11.49
CA ALA A 172 2.34 3.44 -10.96
C ALA A 172 2.29 4.86 -11.56
N ILE A 173 3.40 5.59 -11.58
CA ILE A 173 3.47 6.95 -12.11
C ILE A 173 3.05 6.95 -13.60
N THR A 174 3.59 6.02 -14.38
CA THR A 174 3.28 5.90 -15.82
C THR A 174 1.78 5.72 -16.06
N LEU A 175 1.13 4.85 -15.28
CA LEU A 175 -0.29 4.52 -15.45
C LEU A 175 -1.21 5.56 -14.84
N GLN A 176 -0.84 6.18 -13.71
CA GLN A 176 -1.68 7.18 -13.05
C GLN A 176 -1.67 8.53 -13.79
N ILE A 177 -0.57 8.91 -14.44
CA ILE A 177 -0.51 10.12 -15.29
C ILE A 177 -1.23 9.88 -16.63
N CYS A 178 -1.23 8.65 -17.12
CA CYS A 178 -1.86 8.27 -18.38
C CYS A 178 -3.38 8.36 -18.31
N LYS A 179 -3.98 9.40 -18.91
CA LYS A 179 -5.45 9.54 -19.00
C LYS A 179 -6.07 8.70 -20.12
N ASP A 180 -5.32 8.36 -21.17
CA ASP A 180 -5.83 7.63 -22.35
C ASP A 180 -4.76 6.69 -22.93
N TRP A 181 -5.18 5.58 -23.53
CA TRP A 181 -4.33 4.64 -24.26
C TRP A 181 -3.49 5.29 -25.37
N LYS A 182 -3.94 6.41 -25.92
CA LYS A 182 -3.16 7.18 -26.90
C LYS A 182 -1.96 7.88 -26.29
N THR A 183 -2.05 8.29 -25.02
CA THR A 183 -0.99 9.00 -24.29
C THR A 183 -0.09 8.06 -23.49
N LEU A 184 -0.45 6.77 -23.38
CA LEU A 184 0.40 5.74 -22.79
C LEU A 184 1.75 5.66 -23.52
N CYS A 185 2.84 5.65 -22.75
CA CYS A 185 4.18 5.64 -23.32
C CYS A 185 4.41 4.39 -24.20
N PRO A 186 5.20 4.50 -25.29
CA PRO A 186 5.36 3.41 -26.26
C PRO A 186 5.84 2.09 -25.66
N GLU A 187 6.72 2.16 -24.65
CA GLU A 187 7.25 0.98 -23.98
C GLU A 187 6.13 0.17 -23.30
N PHE A 188 5.36 0.80 -22.42
CA PHE A 188 4.24 0.14 -21.74
C PHE A 188 3.16 -0.28 -22.72
N LYS A 189 2.85 0.57 -23.71
CA LYS A 189 1.86 0.27 -24.73
C LYS A 189 2.22 -1.00 -25.50
N SER A 190 3.48 -1.17 -25.91
CA SER A 190 3.93 -2.38 -26.62
C SER A 190 3.78 -3.65 -25.77
N LYS A 191 4.03 -3.54 -24.46
CA LYS A 191 3.93 -4.66 -23.52
C LYS A 191 2.48 -5.01 -23.14
N LEU A 192 1.58 -4.03 -23.13
CA LEU A 192 0.14 -4.23 -22.88
C LEU A 192 -0.65 -4.58 -24.14
N GLN A 193 -0.12 -4.29 -25.33
CA GLN A 193 -0.77 -4.57 -26.62
C GLN A 193 -1.26 -6.02 -26.79
N PRO A 194 -0.56 -7.07 -26.30
CA PRO A 194 -1.04 -8.45 -26.38
C PRO A 194 -2.34 -8.72 -25.60
N PHE A 195 -2.60 -7.92 -24.56
CA PHE A 195 -3.78 -8.04 -23.69
C PHE A 195 -4.91 -7.08 -24.11
N PHE A 196 -4.66 -6.23 -25.10
CA PHE A 196 -5.59 -5.21 -25.53
C PHE A 196 -6.72 -5.80 -26.38
N ASN A 197 -7.97 -5.56 -25.97
CA ASN A 197 -9.16 -5.96 -26.69
C ASN A 197 -9.95 -4.72 -27.15
N ASN A 198 -10.06 -4.52 -28.48
CA ASN A 198 -10.77 -3.40 -29.09
C ASN A 198 -12.26 -3.31 -28.71
N ASN A 199 -12.85 -4.42 -28.23
CA ASN A 199 -14.27 -4.47 -27.88
C ASN A 199 -14.52 -4.29 -26.38
N SER A 200 -13.47 -4.07 -25.56
CA SER A 200 -13.58 -3.98 -24.11
C SER A 200 -13.11 -2.63 -23.60
N TYR A 201 -14.08 -1.76 -23.30
CA TYR A 201 -13.88 -0.41 -22.81
C TYR A 201 -14.64 -0.22 -21.50
N CYS A 202 -14.28 0.83 -20.78
CA CYS A 202 -15.01 1.28 -19.61
C CYS A 202 -15.08 2.79 -19.53
N VAL A 203 -16.10 3.27 -18.83
CA VAL A 203 -16.23 4.67 -18.43
C VAL A 203 -15.67 4.82 -17.02
N VAL A 204 -14.69 5.70 -16.88
CA VAL A 204 -14.11 6.12 -15.61
C VAL A 204 -14.56 7.55 -15.34
N VAL A 205 -15.06 7.79 -14.13
CA VAL A 205 -15.41 9.12 -13.64
C VAL A 205 -14.34 9.54 -12.62
N MET A 206 -13.81 10.75 -12.80
CA MET A 206 -12.80 11.35 -11.95
C MET A 206 -13.48 12.27 -10.92
N ASN A 207 -12.85 12.44 -9.76
CA ASN A 207 -13.25 13.49 -8.82
C ASN A 207 -12.82 14.84 -9.39
N ASP A 208 -13.79 15.73 -9.63
CA ASP A 208 -13.56 17.07 -10.15
C ASP A 208 -13.57 18.17 -9.07
N GLU A 209 -13.81 17.82 -7.80
CA GLU A 209 -13.95 18.73 -6.65
C GLU A 209 -15.04 19.81 -6.81
N VAL A 210 -15.86 19.74 -7.86
CA VAL A 210 -16.84 20.77 -8.22
C VAL A 210 -18.26 20.25 -8.02
N ASN A 211 -18.54 19.02 -8.47
CA ASN A 211 -19.88 18.45 -8.41
C ASN A 211 -20.21 17.92 -7.00
N THR A 212 -21.48 18.07 -6.58
CA THR A 212 -21.91 17.57 -5.26
C THR A 212 -22.16 16.07 -5.28
N PHE A 213 -22.07 15.44 -4.11
CA PHE A 213 -22.32 14.00 -3.97
C PHE A 213 -23.69 13.58 -4.49
N ASP A 214 -24.73 14.37 -4.16
CA ASP A 214 -26.11 14.07 -4.53
C ASP A 214 -26.33 14.25 -6.04
N ASP A 215 -25.73 15.27 -6.66
CA ASP A 215 -25.83 15.53 -8.10
C ASP A 215 -25.18 14.38 -8.91
N VAL A 216 -24.00 13.93 -8.48
CA VAL A 216 -23.31 12.79 -9.11
C VAL A 216 -24.14 11.52 -9.00
N ALA A 217 -24.67 11.22 -7.81
CA ALA A 217 -25.47 10.03 -7.58
C ALA A 217 -26.78 10.06 -8.41
N ALA A 218 -27.47 11.20 -8.45
CA ALA A 218 -28.68 11.39 -9.25
C ALA A 218 -28.40 11.22 -10.75
N LEU A 219 -27.25 11.69 -11.24
CA LEU A 219 -26.86 11.52 -12.62
C LEU A 219 -26.59 10.05 -12.97
N PHE A 220 -25.95 9.29 -12.08
CA PHE A 220 -25.74 7.84 -12.29
C PHE A 220 -27.06 7.08 -12.37
N VAL A 221 -28.04 7.42 -11.52
CA VAL A 221 -29.39 6.82 -11.61
C VAL A 221 -30.02 7.14 -12.97
N LYS A 222 -30.00 8.42 -13.37
CA LYS A 222 -30.65 8.91 -14.58
C LYS A 222 -30.02 8.38 -15.87
N GLU A 223 -28.69 8.47 -15.98
CA GLU A 223 -27.97 8.19 -17.22
C GLU A 223 -27.46 6.74 -17.27
N LEU A 224 -27.12 6.12 -16.14
CA LEU A 224 -26.55 4.77 -16.14
C LEU A 224 -27.55 3.70 -15.72
N GLY A 225 -28.71 4.09 -15.16
CA GLY A 225 -29.68 3.14 -14.60
C GLY A 225 -29.16 2.40 -13.37
N ILE A 226 -28.11 2.92 -12.72
CA ILE A 226 -27.53 2.34 -11.51
C ILE A 226 -28.48 2.62 -10.33
N PRO A 227 -28.79 1.63 -9.46
CA PRO A 227 -29.62 1.87 -8.29
C PRO A 227 -29.05 2.98 -7.39
N HIS A 228 -29.90 3.82 -6.80
CA HIS A 228 -29.45 4.97 -5.98
C HIS A 228 -28.45 4.58 -4.87
N ARG A 229 -28.65 3.44 -4.20
CA ARG A 229 -27.73 2.92 -3.18
C ARG A 229 -26.32 2.68 -3.75
N ASP A 230 -26.27 2.08 -4.92
CA ASP A 230 -25.05 1.72 -5.64
C ASP A 230 -24.37 2.98 -6.18
N SER A 231 -25.16 3.96 -6.64
CA SER A 231 -24.67 5.29 -7.03
C SER A 231 -23.99 6.01 -5.87
N LEU A 232 -24.57 5.99 -4.66
CA LEU A 232 -23.92 6.56 -3.47
C LEU A 232 -22.57 5.90 -3.15
N THR A 233 -22.48 4.57 -3.34
CA THR A 233 -21.23 3.83 -3.11
C THR A 233 -20.17 4.21 -4.13
N LEU A 234 -20.54 4.36 -5.41
CA LEU A 234 -19.63 4.85 -6.46
C LEU A 234 -19.17 6.28 -6.19
N THR A 235 -20.09 7.19 -5.83
CA THR A 235 -19.72 8.58 -5.51
C THR A 235 -18.77 8.65 -4.32
N TYR A 236 -19.00 7.87 -3.27
CA TYR A 236 -18.07 7.76 -2.14
C TYR A 236 -16.70 7.22 -2.56
N ALA A 237 -16.65 6.23 -3.45
CA ALA A 237 -15.40 5.71 -3.99
C ALA A 237 -14.65 6.77 -4.82
N ILE A 238 -15.36 7.56 -5.64
CA ILE A 238 -14.77 8.67 -6.41
C ILE A 238 -14.15 9.71 -5.47
N ASP A 239 -14.86 10.13 -4.44
CA ASP A 239 -14.35 11.08 -3.45
C ASP A 239 -13.08 10.56 -2.75
N LYS A 240 -13.09 9.29 -2.31
CA LYS A 240 -12.00 8.71 -1.52
C LYS A 240 -10.79 8.30 -2.35
N LEU A 241 -10.99 7.79 -3.55
CA LEU A 241 -9.95 7.23 -4.41
C LEU A 241 -9.57 8.16 -5.57
N GLY A 242 -10.30 9.26 -5.75
CA GLY A 242 -10.12 10.21 -6.84
C GLY A 242 -10.75 9.78 -8.17
N ARG A 243 -11.20 8.52 -8.30
CA ARG A 243 -11.88 8.01 -9.50
C ARG A 243 -12.64 6.70 -9.22
N ALA A 244 -13.59 6.38 -10.09
CA ALA A 244 -14.21 5.05 -10.14
C ALA A 244 -14.57 4.65 -11.58
N LEU A 245 -14.50 3.34 -11.85
CA LEU A 245 -15.15 2.75 -13.01
C LEU A 245 -16.66 2.78 -12.74
N VAL A 246 -17.48 3.17 -13.73
CA VAL A 246 -18.95 3.23 -13.57
C VAL A 246 -19.71 2.43 -14.61
N ARG A 247 -19.07 2.06 -15.73
CA ARG A 247 -19.66 1.22 -16.78
C ARG A 247 -18.58 0.49 -17.56
N GLN A 248 -18.84 -0.75 -17.97
CA GLN A 248 -18.05 -1.48 -18.97
C GLN A 248 -18.93 -1.76 -20.18
N ASP A 249 -18.38 -1.56 -21.39
CA ASP A 249 -19.10 -1.77 -22.64
C ASP A 249 -18.12 -1.81 -23.82
N ASN A 250 -18.62 -1.87 -25.05
CA ASN A 250 -17.80 -1.60 -26.24
C ASN A 250 -17.41 -0.11 -26.33
N GLN A 251 -16.45 0.18 -27.22
CA GLN A 251 -15.90 1.53 -27.38
C GLN A 251 -16.98 2.59 -27.67
N GLN A 252 -17.91 2.29 -28.58
CA GLN A 252 -18.92 3.25 -29.04
C GLN A 252 -19.91 3.59 -27.92
N ASP A 253 -20.33 2.59 -27.16
CA ASP A 253 -21.28 2.79 -26.05
C ASP A 253 -20.63 3.48 -24.84
N CYS A 254 -19.35 3.24 -24.58
CA CYS A 254 -18.60 4.01 -23.58
C CYS A 254 -18.48 5.49 -23.97
N ILE A 255 -18.18 5.80 -25.23
CA ILE A 255 -18.13 7.19 -25.73
C ILE A 255 -19.51 7.86 -25.68
N SER A 256 -20.56 7.13 -26.05
CA SER A 256 -21.94 7.63 -25.91
C SER A 256 -22.28 7.93 -24.45
N THR A 257 -21.80 7.08 -23.53
CA THR A 257 -22.03 7.26 -22.10
C THR A 257 -21.28 8.46 -21.53
N THR A 258 -20.02 8.70 -21.91
CA THR A 258 -19.30 9.92 -21.46
C THR A 258 -19.97 11.20 -21.98
N ALA A 259 -20.53 11.19 -23.19
CA ALA A 259 -21.29 12.33 -23.71
C ALA A 259 -22.55 12.63 -22.88
N ARG A 260 -23.24 11.59 -22.38
CA ARG A 260 -24.39 11.73 -21.46
C ARG A 260 -23.98 12.19 -20.06
N LEU A 261 -22.76 11.88 -19.63
CA LEU A 261 -22.15 12.35 -18.39
C LEU A 261 -21.32 13.64 -18.58
N SER A 262 -21.62 14.45 -19.59
CA SER A 262 -20.82 15.64 -19.96
C SER A 262 -20.67 16.72 -18.87
N GLN A 263 -21.49 16.66 -17.83
CA GLN A 263 -21.39 17.50 -16.64
C GLN A 263 -20.36 17.02 -15.60
N LEU A 264 -19.78 15.83 -15.77
CA LEU A 264 -18.74 15.25 -14.92
C LEU A 264 -17.44 15.11 -15.70
N ASP A 265 -16.29 15.12 -15.01
CA ASP A 265 -15.02 14.68 -15.60
C ASP A 265 -15.05 13.15 -15.80
N SER A 266 -15.35 12.72 -17.03
CA SER A 266 -15.47 11.30 -17.39
C SER A 266 -14.75 10.98 -18.70
N ILE A 267 -14.17 9.77 -18.75
CA ILE A 267 -13.40 9.31 -19.89
C ILE A 267 -13.68 7.86 -20.23
N ALA A 268 -13.73 7.57 -21.54
CA ALA A 268 -13.84 6.22 -22.06
C ALA A 268 -12.45 5.70 -22.39
N ILE A 269 -12.00 4.67 -21.67
CA ILE A 269 -10.67 4.06 -21.86
C ILE A 269 -10.79 2.55 -22.07
N PRO A 270 -9.78 1.91 -22.68
CA PRO A 270 -9.75 0.45 -22.77
C PRO A 270 -9.75 -0.17 -21.38
N LEU A 271 -10.50 -1.26 -21.19
CA LEU A 271 -10.64 -1.91 -19.89
C LEU A 271 -9.28 -2.32 -19.31
N ILE A 272 -8.38 -2.83 -20.15
CA ILE A 272 -7.02 -3.21 -19.75
C ILE A 272 -6.25 -2.04 -19.12
N LEU A 273 -6.43 -0.81 -19.61
CA LEU A 273 -5.76 0.36 -19.03
C LEU A 273 -6.30 0.65 -17.62
N ALA A 274 -7.63 0.59 -17.44
CA ALA A 274 -8.26 0.79 -16.14
C ALA A 274 -7.84 -0.28 -15.11
N GLN A 275 -7.74 -1.54 -15.52
CA GLN A 275 -7.30 -2.65 -14.67
C GLN A 275 -5.86 -2.47 -14.19
N HIS A 276 -4.96 -2.11 -15.12
CA HIS A 276 -3.57 -1.84 -14.79
C HIS A 276 -3.43 -0.60 -13.89
N GLN A 277 -4.25 0.42 -14.10
CA GLN A 277 -4.35 1.61 -13.24
C GLN A 277 -4.83 1.27 -11.81
N GLN A 278 -5.80 0.38 -11.64
CA GLN A 278 -6.23 -0.09 -10.32
C GLN A 278 -5.15 -0.95 -9.65
N SER A 279 -4.56 -1.87 -10.41
CA SER A 279 -3.43 -2.69 -9.96
C SER A 279 -2.26 -1.84 -9.47
N SER A 280 -1.95 -0.73 -10.13
CA SER A 280 -0.82 0.11 -9.71
C SER A 280 -1.07 0.80 -8.36
N VAL A 281 -2.30 1.21 -8.07
CA VAL A 281 -2.66 1.78 -6.75
C VAL A 281 -2.52 0.71 -5.67
N PHE A 282 -3.04 -0.49 -5.94
CA PHE A 282 -2.90 -1.63 -5.04
C PHE A 282 -1.43 -1.97 -4.75
N LEU A 283 -0.57 -2.02 -5.78
CA LEU A 283 0.86 -2.31 -5.64
C LEU A 283 1.59 -1.25 -4.82
N LEU A 284 1.22 0.03 -4.94
CA LEU A 284 1.75 1.09 -4.07
C LEU A 284 1.37 0.84 -2.61
N THR A 285 0.12 0.49 -2.32
CA THR A 285 -0.31 0.15 -0.96
C THR A 285 0.43 -1.09 -0.43
N ALA A 286 0.58 -2.14 -1.25
CA ALA A 286 1.32 -3.34 -0.87
C ALA A 286 2.81 -3.03 -0.60
N LEU A 287 3.43 -2.16 -1.42
CA LEU A 287 4.81 -1.69 -1.24
C LEU A 287 4.96 -0.91 0.08
N LEU A 288 4.05 0.00 0.39
CA LEU A 288 4.08 0.74 1.65
C LEU A 288 3.92 -0.18 2.86
N ASN A 289 3.03 -1.18 2.77
CA ASN A 289 2.80 -2.15 3.84
C ASN A 289 4.04 -2.99 4.14
N ILE A 290 4.78 -3.43 3.12
CA ILE A 290 6.00 -4.22 3.31
C ILE A 290 7.19 -3.36 3.73
N CYS A 291 7.34 -2.17 3.14
CA CYS A 291 8.48 -1.30 3.43
C CYS A 291 8.40 -0.67 4.82
N SER A 292 7.20 -0.49 5.38
CA SER A 292 7.01 -0.01 6.76
C SER A 292 7.41 -1.03 7.83
N GLN A 293 7.68 -2.29 7.48
CA GLN A 293 7.99 -3.35 8.45
C GLN A 293 9.39 -3.25 9.07
N THR A 294 10.32 -2.53 8.42
CA THR A 294 11.69 -2.31 8.91
C THR A 294 12.18 -0.92 8.52
N PRO A 295 12.96 -0.23 9.38
CA PRO A 295 13.55 1.06 9.03
C PRO A 295 14.42 1.02 7.75
N GLY A 296 15.11 -0.11 7.52
CA GLY A 296 15.93 -0.30 6.32
C GLY A 296 15.10 -0.31 5.03
N LEU A 297 14.04 -1.11 4.97
CA LEU A 297 13.14 -1.14 3.80
C LEU A 297 12.40 0.18 3.62
N GLN A 298 12.01 0.84 4.71
CA GLN A 298 11.37 2.15 4.67
C GLN A 298 12.29 3.19 4.02
N LYS A 299 13.55 3.24 4.46
CA LYS A 299 14.55 4.16 3.88
C LYS A 299 14.84 3.84 2.42
N LEU A 300 14.96 2.56 2.07
CA LEU A 300 15.15 2.10 0.69
C LEU A 300 14.01 2.59 -0.23
N CYS A 301 12.77 2.40 0.18
CA CYS A 301 11.60 2.86 -0.56
C CYS A 301 11.56 4.39 -0.68
N ALA A 302 11.88 5.11 0.41
CA ALA A 302 11.89 6.57 0.42
C ALA A 302 12.94 7.16 -0.54
N MET A 303 14.13 6.55 -0.62
CA MET A 303 15.18 6.98 -1.55
C MET A 303 14.71 6.93 -3.01
N VAL A 304 14.00 5.86 -3.38
CA VAL A 304 13.45 5.73 -4.74
C VAL A 304 12.33 6.74 -4.96
N GLY A 305 11.39 6.85 -4.02
CA GLY A 305 10.28 7.78 -4.12
C GLY A 305 10.75 9.22 -4.37
N ILE A 306 11.74 9.71 -3.62
CA ILE A 306 12.28 11.08 -3.78
C ILE A 306 12.88 11.30 -5.17
N VAL A 307 13.55 10.29 -5.73
CA VAL A 307 14.16 10.38 -7.08
C VAL A 307 13.08 10.33 -8.16
N SER A 308 12.00 9.56 -7.96
CA SER A 308 10.90 9.46 -8.95
C SER A 308 10.02 10.71 -9.06
N TYR A 309 10.12 11.66 -8.12
CA TYR A 309 9.39 12.94 -8.16
C TYR A 309 10.20 14.11 -8.74
N ASN A 310 11.50 13.95 -8.97
CA ASN A 310 12.38 14.97 -9.59
C ASN A 310 12.64 14.66 -11.07
#